data_AF-A0A957V6Z4-F1
#
_entry.id   AF-A0A957V6Z4-F1
#
_cell.length_a   1.000
_cell.length_b   1.000
_cell.length_c   1.000
_cell.angle_alpha   90.00
_cell.angle_beta   90.00
_cell.angle_gamma   90.00
#
_symmetry.space_group_name_H-M   'P 1'
#
loop_
_entity.id
_entity.type
_entity.pdbx_description
1 polymer ?
#
loop_
_entity_poly.entity_id
_entity_poly.type
_entity_poly.pdbx_seq_one_letter_code
_entity_poly.pdbx_strand_id
1 'polypeptide(L)'
;MTVTPLPSPTVTATPTAVPEPSATPSGLCEPAFLWAGQTIAASGSFTETETSAAGPMICRIERGSCAYHRMVGQLDPTIVFKREEEPPFDEEDILMHPAMLYPLSRLNELVQAEWGGQVQLRVTDAYDSLLEHDLSQTDLNRKYALHFEGRSIDLTTWPIDLNRYARLCALAHCAGFDWVQNEGDHCHASINAESLCEQCGN
;
A
#
# COMPACT_ATOMS: atom_id res chain seq x y z
N MET A 1 12.52 31.22 -70.49
CA MET A 1 12.39 31.43 -69.03
C MET A 1 12.45 30.07 -68.38
N THR A 2 13.63 29.64 -67.96
CA THR A 2 13.91 28.32 -67.40
C THR A 2 13.89 28.42 -65.88
N VAL A 3 12.97 27.71 -65.24
CA VAL A 3 12.81 27.65 -63.78
C VAL A 3 13.77 26.59 -63.24
N THR A 4 14.75 27.02 -62.47
CA THR A 4 15.65 26.15 -61.69
C THR A 4 14.93 25.65 -60.43
N PRO A 5 14.97 24.35 -60.09
CA PRO A 5 14.43 23.86 -58.83
C PRO A 5 15.43 24.08 -57.68
N LEU A 6 14.90 24.47 -56.52
CA LEU A 6 15.63 24.65 -55.26
C LEU A 6 15.98 23.28 -54.66
N PRO A 7 17.16 23.08 -54.05
CA PRO A 7 17.48 21.82 -53.38
C PRO A 7 16.73 21.67 -52.05
N SER A 8 16.19 20.48 -51.79
CA SER A 8 15.61 20.08 -50.50
C SER A 8 16.71 19.86 -49.45
N PRO A 9 16.52 20.29 -48.19
CA PRO A 9 17.47 19.98 -47.12
C PRO A 9 17.25 18.56 -46.59
N THR A 10 18.27 17.71 -46.71
CA THR A 10 18.34 16.42 -46.02
C THR A 10 18.77 16.67 -44.58
N VAL A 11 17.83 16.58 -43.63
CA VAL A 11 18.16 16.60 -42.20
C VAL A 11 18.43 15.17 -41.75
N THR A 12 19.72 14.82 -41.65
CA THR A 12 20.14 13.59 -40.98
C THR A 12 20.10 13.85 -39.47
N ALA A 13 19.03 13.41 -38.81
CA ALA A 13 18.94 13.42 -37.35
C ALA A 13 19.78 12.26 -36.79
N THR A 14 20.84 12.59 -36.05
CA THR A 14 21.59 11.64 -35.22
C THR A 14 20.67 11.12 -34.12
N PRO A 15 20.58 9.80 -33.86
CA PRO A 15 19.79 9.30 -32.75
C PRO A 15 20.42 9.74 -31.43
N THR A 16 19.69 10.54 -30.66
CA THR A 16 20.01 10.88 -29.27
C THR A 16 20.07 9.59 -28.46
N ALA A 17 21.19 9.33 -27.81
CA ALA A 17 21.32 8.22 -26.87
C ALA A 17 20.25 8.35 -25.79
N VAL A 18 19.42 7.32 -25.65
CA VAL A 18 18.51 7.16 -24.52
C VAL A 18 19.40 7.02 -23.28
N PRO A 19 19.20 7.80 -22.20
CA PRO A 19 19.93 7.55 -20.98
C PRO A 19 19.58 6.14 -20.50
N GLU A 20 20.60 5.30 -20.35
CA GLU A 20 20.51 4.04 -19.62
C GLU A 20 19.86 4.32 -18.25
N PRO A 21 18.95 3.46 -17.74
CA PRO A 21 18.47 3.59 -16.37
C PRO A 21 19.67 3.54 -15.43
N SER A 22 20.00 4.73 -14.93
CA SER A 22 21.11 5.02 -14.06
C SER A 22 20.88 4.30 -12.74
N ALA A 23 21.80 3.39 -12.41
CA ALA A 23 22.08 2.81 -11.10
C ALA A 23 20.85 2.41 -10.26
N THR A 24 20.63 1.10 -10.15
CA THR A 24 19.95 0.47 -9.01
C THR A 24 20.42 1.14 -7.72
N PRO A 25 19.55 1.74 -6.89
CA PRO A 25 19.98 2.22 -5.61
C PRO A 25 20.34 1.00 -4.76
N SER A 26 21.64 0.87 -4.49
CA SER A 26 22.16 0.02 -3.42
C SER A 26 21.66 0.57 -2.09
N GLY A 27 20.48 0.11 -1.68
CA GLY A 27 20.03 0.08 -0.30
C GLY A 27 19.24 -1.22 -0.17
N LEU A 28 19.90 -2.29 0.27
CA LEU A 28 19.18 -3.53 0.57
C LEU A 28 18.07 -3.19 1.56
N CYS A 29 16.86 -3.66 1.26
CA CYS A 29 15.75 -3.58 2.19
C CYS A 29 16.12 -4.34 3.47
N GLU A 30 16.26 -3.63 4.58
CA GLU A 30 16.56 -4.19 5.90
C GLU A 30 15.35 -4.03 6.84
N PRO A 31 14.96 -5.08 7.58
CA PRO A 31 15.52 -6.43 7.54
C PRO A 31 15.20 -7.13 6.21
N ALA A 32 16.03 -8.08 5.79
CA ALA A 32 15.76 -8.85 4.57
C ALA A 32 14.44 -9.64 4.63
N PHE A 33 14.06 -10.09 5.84
CA PHE A 33 12.82 -10.82 6.13
C PHE A 33 12.25 -10.36 7.47
N LEU A 34 10.93 -10.27 7.56
CA LEU A 34 10.18 -10.11 8.80
C LEU A 34 9.40 -11.41 9.04
N TRP A 35 9.87 -12.28 9.92
CA TRP A 35 9.29 -13.61 10.14
C TRP A 35 7.95 -13.54 10.86
N ALA A 36 7.14 -14.59 10.72
CA ALA A 36 5.83 -14.68 11.38
C ALA A 36 5.91 -14.40 12.89
N GLY A 37 5.00 -13.55 13.38
CA GLY A 37 4.96 -13.05 14.75
C GLY A 37 5.88 -11.87 15.02
N GLN A 38 6.72 -11.44 14.06
CA GLN A 38 7.54 -10.23 14.22
C GLN A 38 6.81 -8.99 13.71
N THR A 39 7.15 -7.86 14.34
CA THR A 39 6.76 -6.52 13.89
C THR A 39 8.00 -5.66 13.67
N ILE A 40 7.89 -4.62 12.87
CA ILE A 40 8.88 -3.56 12.73
C ILE A 40 8.17 -2.21 12.50
N ALA A 41 8.56 -1.20 13.26
CA ALA A 41 8.15 0.19 13.05
C ALA A 41 9.13 0.91 12.11
N ALA A 42 8.72 2.05 11.52
CA ALA A 42 9.58 2.91 10.71
C ALA A 42 10.83 3.41 11.46
N SER A 43 10.79 3.43 12.80
CA SER A 43 11.93 3.69 13.67
C SER A 43 13.01 2.60 13.63
N GLY A 44 12.72 1.44 13.04
CA GLY A 44 13.51 0.21 13.10
C GLY A 44 13.26 -0.62 14.37
N SER A 45 12.31 -0.22 15.21
CA SER A 45 11.97 -0.93 16.45
C SER A 45 11.13 -2.19 16.17
N PHE A 46 11.55 -3.33 16.72
CA PHE A 46 10.81 -4.60 16.65
C PHE A 46 9.82 -4.81 17.81
N THR A 47 9.69 -3.82 18.70
CA THR A 47 8.84 -3.92 19.92
C THR A 47 7.90 -2.74 20.07
N GLU A 48 7.97 -1.76 19.17
CA GLU A 48 7.05 -0.63 19.15
C GLU A 48 5.67 -1.11 18.72
N THR A 49 4.62 -0.68 19.43
CA THR A 49 3.25 -1.06 19.11
C THR A 49 2.75 -0.27 17.90
N GLU A 50 1.76 -0.81 17.19
CA GLU A 50 1.09 -0.12 16.07
C GLU A 50 0.64 1.28 16.49
N THR A 51 -0.04 1.39 17.64
CA THR A 51 -0.54 2.68 18.16
C THR A 51 0.58 3.69 18.44
N SER A 52 1.79 3.24 18.79
CA SER A 52 2.92 4.15 19.04
C SER A 52 3.52 4.64 17.73
N ALA A 53 3.61 3.77 16.72
CA ALA A 53 4.23 4.06 15.43
C ALA A 53 3.28 4.77 14.45
N ALA A 54 2.07 4.22 14.26
CA ALA A 54 1.04 4.71 13.34
C ALA A 54 0.02 5.67 14.00
N GLY A 55 0.14 5.88 15.31
CA GLY A 55 -0.80 6.69 16.09
C GLY A 55 -2.07 5.92 16.48
N PRO A 56 -2.86 6.45 17.43
CA PRO A 56 -4.08 5.78 17.88
C PRO A 56 -5.21 5.95 16.88
N MET A 57 -6.13 4.98 16.83
CA MET A 57 -7.44 5.15 16.19
C MET A 57 -8.18 6.32 16.86
N ILE A 58 -8.67 7.28 16.09
CA ILE A 58 -9.42 8.44 16.61
C ILE A 58 -10.92 8.18 16.56
N CYS A 59 -11.41 7.59 15.48
CA CYS A 59 -12.81 7.31 15.24
C CYS A 59 -12.98 5.99 14.48
N ARG A 60 -14.23 5.59 14.27
CA ARG A 60 -14.57 4.69 13.17
C ARG A 60 -15.21 5.48 12.06
N ILE A 61 -14.69 5.32 10.86
CA ILE A 61 -15.27 5.95 9.69
C ILE A 61 -16.52 5.16 9.32
N GLU A 62 -17.69 5.80 9.47
CA GLU A 62 -18.98 5.23 9.06
C GLU A 62 -19.19 5.43 7.55
N ARG A 63 -19.78 4.45 6.86
CA ARG A 63 -20.12 4.58 5.43
C ARG A 63 -21.00 5.80 5.19
N GLY A 64 -20.64 6.60 4.18
CA GLY A 64 -21.36 7.84 3.84
C GLY A 64 -21.07 9.04 4.74
N SER A 65 -20.21 8.91 5.76
CA SER A 65 -19.74 10.05 6.56
C SER A 65 -18.86 11.02 5.74
N CYS A 66 -18.56 12.21 6.28
CA CYS A 66 -17.59 13.12 5.66
C CYS A 66 -16.22 12.45 5.47
N ALA A 67 -15.75 11.72 6.48
CA ALA A 67 -14.46 11.04 6.45
C ALA A 67 -14.44 9.93 5.38
N TYR A 68 -15.55 9.19 5.25
CA TYR A 68 -15.69 8.15 4.22
C TYR A 68 -15.51 8.70 2.81
N HIS A 69 -16.12 9.85 2.51
CA HIS A 69 -16.00 10.50 1.20
C HIS A 69 -14.61 11.10 0.91
N ARG A 70 -13.69 11.10 1.89
CA ARG A 70 -12.29 11.52 1.71
C ARG A 70 -11.35 10.35 1.44
N MET A 71 -11.80 9.11 1.62
CA MET A 71 -11.00 7.94 1.25
C MET A 71 -10.81 7.86 -0.27
N VAL A 72 -9.75 7.18 -0.67
CA VAL A 72 -9.35 7.03 -2.08
C VAL A 72 -9.23 5.56 -2.43
N GLY A 73 -9.36 5.25 -3.72
CA GLY A 73 -9.25 3.88 -4.23
C GLY A 73 -8.76 3.79 -5.69
N GLN A 74 -8.19 4.87 -6.23
CA GLN A 74 -7.59 4.85 -7.56
C GLN A 74 -6.15 4.35 -7.46
N LEU A 75 -5.96 3.07 -7.71
CA LEU A 75 -4.69 2.37 -7.55
C LEU A 75 -4.23 1.72 -8.86
N ASP A 76 -2.96 1.32 -8.88
CA ASP A 76 -2.35 0.64 -10.02
C ASP A 76 -3.14 -0.65 -10.36
N PRO A 77 -3.54 -0.85 -11.63
CA PRO A 77 -4.29 -2.04 -12.03
C PRO A 77 -3.51 -3.37 -11.89
N THR A 78 -2.20 -3.33 -11.61
CA THR A 78 -1.43 -4.55 -11.29
C THR A 78 -1.65 -5.03 -9.86
N ILE A 79 -2.25 -4.25 -8.98
CA ILE A 79 -2.62 -4.67 -7.62
C ILE A 79 -3.90 -5.50 -7.69
N VAL A 80 -3.88 -6.68 -7.08
CA VAL A 80 -5.05 -7.55 -6.95
C VAL A 80 -5.79 -7.19 -5.66
N PHE A 81 -7.11 -7.05 -5.72
CA PHE A 81 -7.97 -6.87 -4.54
C PHE A 81 -8.82 -8.12 -4.36
N LYS A 82 -9.01 -8.58 -3.13
CA LYS A 82 -9.71 -9.83 -2.83
C LYS A 82 -11.22 -9.66 -3.00
N ARG A 83 -11.78 -8.54 -2.52
CA ARG A 83 -13.20 -8.18 -2.69
C ARG A 83 -14.13 -9.31 -2.27
N GLU A 84 -13.88 -9.89 -1.10
CA GLU A 84 -14.65 -11.02 -0.58
C GLU A 84 -15.96 -10.61 0.08
N GLU A 85 -16.08 -9.36 0.52
CA GLU A 85 -17.28 -8.92 1.21
C GLU A 85 -18.44 -8.92 0.22
N GLU A 86 -19.64 -9.23 0.72
CA GLU A 86 -20.84 -9.16 -0.11
C GLU A 86 -21.25 -7.70 -0.34
N PRO A 87 -21.88 -7.38 -1.48
CA PRO A 87 -22.42 -6.05 -1.72
C PRO A 87 -23.33 -5.58 -0.57
N PRO A 88 -23.22 -4.31 -0.11
CA PRO A 88 -22.50 -3.20 -0.75
C PRO A 88 -21.06 -2.97 -0.25
N PHE A 89 -20.40 -3.98 0.32
CA PHE A 89 -19.09 -3.87 0.96
C PHE A 89 -17.92 -4.37 0.08
N ASP A 90 -18.21 -4.90 -1.10
CA ASP A 90 -17.28 -5.54 -2.06
C ASP A 90 -16.24 -4.59 -2.70
N GLU A 91 -16.17 -3.34 -2.25
CA GLU A 91 -15.18 -2.35 -2.66
C GLU A 91 -14.35 -1.81 -1.49
N GLU A 92 -14.59 -2.26 -0.25
CA GLU A 92 -13.93 -1.71 0.94
C GLU A 92 -12.42 -1.98 0.98
N ASP A 93 -11.98 -3.13 0.45
CA ASP A 93 -10.58 -3.46 0.13
C ASP A 93 -9.81 -2.41 -0.66
N ILE A 94 -10.52 -1.58 -1.41
CA ILE A 94 -9.94 -0.59 -2.31
C ILE A 94 -9.91 0.78 -1.63
N LEU A 95 -10.81 1.00 -0.67
CA LEU A 95 -10.95 2.26 0.03
C LEU A 95 -9.90 2.34 1.13
N MET A 96 -9.12 3.42 1.10
CA MET A 96 -8.04 3.64 2.06
C MET A 96 -7.82 5.13 2.31
N HIS A 97 -7.11 5.42 3.39
CA HIS A 97 -6.64 6.77 3.69
C HIS A 97 -5.73 7.28 2.56
N PRO A 98 -5.83 8.57 2.13
CA PRO A 98 -5.00 9.11 1.04
C PRO A 98 -3.48 8.92 1.20
N ALA A 99 -2.99 8.97 2.44
CA ALA A 99 -1.57 8.75 2.74
C ALA A 99 -1.10 7.30 2.49
N MET A 100 -2.01 6.34 2.34
CA MET A 100 -1.71 4.95 1.97
C MET A 100 -1.19 4.81 0.54
N LEU A 101 -1.57 5.74 -0.36
CA LEU A 101 -1.25 5.65 -1.79
C LEU A 101 0.26 5.56 -2.06
N TYR A 102 1.07 6.33 -1.34
CA TYR A 102 2.52 6.36 -1.54
C TYR A 102 3.21 5.03 -1.15
N PRO A 103 3.10 4.54 0.11
CA PRO A 103 3.73 3.29 0.49
C PRO A 103 3.15 2.08 -0.26
N LEU A 104 1.84 2.07 -0.57
CA LEU A 104 1.25 0.97 -1.33
C LEU A 104 1.75 0.92 -2.78
N SER A 105 1.84 2.06 -3.46
CA SER A 105 2.38 2.13 -4.82
C SER A 105 3.84 1.70 -4.87
N ARG A 106 4.64 2.16 -3.91
CA ARG A 106 6.05 1.76 -3.80
C ARG A 106 6.21 0.28 -3.46
N LEU A 107 5.34 -0.27 -2.62
CA LEU A 107 5.33 -1.70 -2.33
C LEU A 107 5.00 -2.53 -3.57
N ASN A 108 4.02 -2.11 -4.37
CA ASN A 108 3.70 -2.77 -5.62
C ASN A 108 4.93 -2.80 -6.55
N GLU A 109 5.64 -1.68 -6.73
CA GLU A 109 6.88 -1.65 -7.51
C GLU A 109 7.96 -2.62 -6.96
N LEU A 110 8.15 -2.65 -5.63
CA LEU A 110 9.09 -3.54 -4.97
C LEU A 110 8.73 -5.02 -5.16
N VAL A 111 7.44 -5.36 -5.06
CA VAL A 111 6.91 -6.71 -5.30
C VAL A 111 7.16 -7.14 -6.74
N GLN A 112 6.85 -6.29 -7.71
CA GLN A 112 7.12 -6.55 -9.12
C GLN A 112 8.62 -6.78 -9.38
N ALA A 113 9.47 -5.96 -8.77
CA ALA A 113 10.92 -6.08 -8.93
C ALA A 113 11.50 -7.34 -8.26
N GLU A 114 11.07 -7.65 -7.02
CA GLU A 114 11.57 -8.79 -6.23
C GLU A 114 11.34 -10.12 -6.94
N TRP A 115 10.20 -10.27 -7.60
CA TRP A 115 9.79 -11.51 -8.24
C TRP A 115 9.61 -11.34 -9.75
N GLY A 116 10.43 -10.50 -10.39
CA GLY A 116 10.58 -10.43 -11.85
C GLY A 116 9.30 -10.18 -12.65
N GLY A 117 8.28 -9.58 -12.04
CA GLY A 117 6.96 -9.35 -12.62
C GLY A 117 6.03 -10.58 -12.65
N GLN A 118 6.44 -11.72 -12.07
CA GLN A 118 5.61 -12.93 -12.02
C GLN A 118 4.66 -12.98 -10.80
N VAL A 119 4.90 -12.11 -9.81
CA VAL A 119 4.09 -12.02 -8.59
C VAL A 119 3.50 -10.62 -8.49
N GLN A 120 2.22 -10.55 -8.20
CA GLN A 120 1.50 -9.30 -7.96
C GLN A 120 1.30 -9.10 -6.46
N LEU A 121 1.23 -7.83 -6.06
CA LEU A 121 0.76 -7.48 -4.73
C LEU A 121 -0.74 -7.74 -4.67
N ARG A 122 -1.21 -8.28 -3.54
CA ARG A 122 -2.63 -8.50 -3.32
C ARG A 122 -3.06 -7.94 -1.98
N VAL A 123 -4.04 -7.04 -2.01
CA VAL A 123 -4.74 -6.53 -0.84
C VAL A 123 -5.87 -7.50 -0.49
N THR A 124 -5.98 -7.88 0.78
CA THR A 124 -7.07 -8.72 1.27
C THR A 124 -8.04 -7.99 2.16
N ASP A 125 -7.58 -6.97 2.88
CA ASP A 125 -8.42 -6.12 3.72
C ASP A 125 -7.80 -4.71 3.75
N ALA A 126 -8.63 -3.67 3.77
CA ALA A 126 -8.19 -2.28 3.91
C ALA A 126 -9.13 -1.50 4.84
N TYR A 127 -10.02 -0.65 4.31
CA TYR A 127 -11.09 -0.09 5.12
C TYR A 127 -12.07 -1.22 5.51
N ASP A 128 -12.47 -1.26 6.79
CA ASP A 128 -13.41 -2.26 7.30
C ASP A 128 -14.55 -1.57 8.05
N SER A 129 -15.74 -1.52 7.43
CA SER A 129 -16.95 -1.00 8.08
C SER A 129 -17.73 -2.06 8.88
N LEU A 130 -17.45 -3.35 8.68
CA LEU A 130 -18.10 -4.49 9.32
C LEU A 130 -17.50 -4.82 10.68
N LEU A 131 -16.35 -4.23 11.00
CA LEU A 131 -15.65 -4.31 12.28
C LEU A 131 -15.11 -5.71 12.59
N GLU A 132 -14.66 -6.41 11.56
CA GLU A 132 -14.10 -7.76 11.58
C GLU A 132 -12.68 -7.79 12.17
N HIS A 133 -11.96 -6.66 12.14
CA HIS A 133 -10.61 -6.55 12.72
C HIS A 133 -10.59 -6.43 14.26
N ASP A 134 -11.73 -6.57 14.95
CA ASP A 134 -11.78 -6.69 16.41
C ASP A 134 -13.01 -7.50 16.90
N LEU A 135 -13.14 -8.74 16.43
CA LEU A 135 -14.27 -9.60 16.82
C LEU A 135 -14.28 -9.99 18.31
N SER A 136 -13.15 -9.88 19.00
CA SER A 136 -13.04 -10.20 20.42
C SER A 136 -13.78 -9.19 21.31
N GLN A 137 -13.88 -7.94 20.85
CA GLN A 137 -14.56 -6.88 21.56
C GLN A 137 -16.05 -6.85 21.25
N THR A 138 -16.85 -7.17 22.27
CA THR A 138 -18.32 -7.22 22.16
C THR A 138 -19.00 -5.86 22.31
N ASP A 139 -18.33 -4.89 22.95
CA ASP A 139 -18.83 -3.53 23.05
C ASP A 139 -18.48 -2.75 21.79
N LEU A 140 -19.52 -2.46 20.99
CA LEU A 140 -19.36 -1.67 19.78
C LEU A 140 -18.77 -0.30 20.02
N ASN A 141 -18.71 0.28 21.22
CA ASN A 141 -18.02 1.56 21.41
C ASN A 141 -16.53 1.41 21.72
N ARG A 142 -16.05 0.18 21.92
CA ARG A 142 -14.67 -0.12 22.32
C ARG A 142 -13.86 -0.89 21.29
N LYS A 143 -14.48 -1.35 20.19
CA LYS A 143 -13.73 -1.98 19.10
C LYS A 143 -12.67 -1.03 18.55
N TYR A 144 -11.48 -1.55 18.30
CA TYR A 144 -10.32 -0.75 17.97
C TYR A 144 -9.47 -1.44 16.89
N ALA A 145 -9.35 -0.79 15.73
CA ALA A 145 -8.44 -1.17 14.65
C ALA A 145 -8.23 0.01 13.71
N LEU A 146 -7.02 0.18 13.18
CA LEU A 146 -6.73 1.23 12.19
C LEU A 146 -7.37 0.95 10.82
N HIS A 147 -7.79 -0.30 10.54
CA HIS A 147 -8.68 -0.64 9.41
C HIS A 147 -9.99 0.16 9.43
N PHE A 148 -10.53 0.46 10.62
CA PHE A 148 -11.78 1.23 10.75
C PHE A 148 -11.63 2.71 10.34
N GLU A 149 -10.39 3.17 10.12
CA GLU A 149 -10.05 4.49 9.58
C GLU A 149 -9.38 4.44 8.21
N GLY A 150 -9.28 3.24 7.61
CA GLY A 150 -8.56 3.02 6.36
C GLY A 150 -7.04 3.29 6.47
N ARG A 151 -6.48 3.24 7.69
CA ARG A 151 -5.04 3.47 7.97
C ARG A 151 -4.22 2.20 8.10
N SER A 152 -4.85 1.02 8.03
CA SER A 152 -4.18 -0.28 7.92
C SER A 152 -4.62 -1.03 6.67
N ILE A 153 -3.81 -2.02 6.29
CA ILE A 153 -4.01 -2.85 5.12
C ILE A 153 -3.40 -4.24 5.36
N ASP A 154 -4.09 -5.28 4.91
CA ASP A 154 -3.62 -6.65 4.94
C ASP A 154 -3.22 -7.11 3.54
N LEU A 155 -2.04 -7.70 3.46
CA LEU A 155 -1.33 -7.91 2.21
C LEU A 155 -0.90 -9.37 2.07
N THR A 156 -1.06 -9.87 0.85
CA THR A 156 -0.58 -11.17 0.39
C THR A 156 0.12 -11.02 -0.95
N THR A 157 0.64 -12.14 -1.47
CA THR A 157 1.10 -12.21 -2.86
C THR A 157 0.05 -12.89 -3.73
N TRP A 158 0.06 -12.59 -5.02
CA TRP A 158 -0.71 -13.33 -6.02
C TRP A 158 0.21 -13.88 -7.12
N PRO A 159 0.20 -15.21 -7.39
CA PRO A 159 -0.55 -16.26 -6.67
C PRO A 159 -0.12 -16.41 -5.21
N ILE A 160 -1.08 -16.83 -4.37
CA ILE A 160 -0.87 -17.02 -2.92
C ILE A 160 0.27 -18.01 -2.65
N ASP A 161 1.25 -17.57 -1.86
CA ASP A 161 2.37 -18.38 -1.40
C ASP A 161 2.87 -17.86 -0.05
N LEU A 162 2.57 -18.59 1.03
CA LEU A 162 2.94 -18.24 2.41
C LEU A 162 4.46 -18.06 2.58
N ASN A 163 5.28 -18.76 1.78
CA ASN A 163 6.74 -18.67 1.88
C ASN A 163 7.27 -17.29 1.47
N ARG A 164 6.45 -16.47 0.79
CA ARG A 164 6.81 -15.11 0.39
C ARG A 164 6.50 -14.07 1.44
N TYR A 165 5.69 -14.37 2.45
CA TYR A 165 5.13 -13.32 3.32
C TYR A 165 6.18 -12.68 4.22
N ALA A 166 7.17 -13.43 4.66
CA ALA A 166 8.29 -12.85 5.41
C ALA A 166 9.06 -11.82 4.58
N ARG A 167 9.20 -12.06 3.28
CA ARG A 167 9.82 -11.11 2.36
C ARG A 167 8.88 -9.96 2.00
N LEU A 168 7.61 -10.24 1.76
CA LEU A 168 6.57 -9.24 1.51
C LEU A 168 6.51 -8.20 2.64
N CYS A 169 6.53 -8.64 3.90
CA CYS A 169 6.51 -7.72 5.03
C CYS A 169 7.78 -6.89 5.18
N ALA A 170 8.95 -7.48 4.91
CA ALA A 170 10.18 -6.70 4.83
C ALA A 170 10.06 -5.60 3.74
N LEU A 171 9.56 -5.95 2.55
CA LEU A 171 9.33 -4.98 1.48
C LEU A 171 8.32 -3.90 1.87
N ALA A 172 7.26 -4.24 2.61
CA ALA A 172 6.30 -3.25 3.13
C ALA A 172 7.00 -2.23 4.04
N HIS A 173 7.84 -2.67 4.97
CA HIS A 173 8.63 -1.74 5.78
C HIS A 173 9.48 -0.81 4.90
N CYS A 174 10.17 -1.37 3.91
CA CYS A 174 11.01 -0.61 2.98
C CYS A 174 10.23 0.32 2.04
N ALA A 175 8.95 0.02 1.79
CA ALA A 175 8.05 0.86 1.04
C ALA A 175 7.65 2.13 1.82
N GLY A 176 7.82 2.14 3.13
CA GLY A 176 7.58 3.30 4.00
C GLY A 176 6.28 3.22 4.78
N PHE A 177 5.77 2.02 5.06
CA PHE A 177 4.75 1.84 6.09
C PHE A 177 5.34 2.15 7.47
N ASP A 178 4.58 2.83 8.31
CA ASP A 178 5.02 3.27 9.64
C ASP A 178 5.09 2.12 10.64
N TRP A 179 4.26 1.10 10.43
CA TRP A 179 4.26 -0.12 11.21
C TRP A 179 3.92 -1.32 10.33
N VAL A 180 4.63 -2.44 10.51
CA VAL A 180 4.38 -3.69 9.79
C VAL A 180 4.43 -4.86 10.75
N GLN A 181 3.50 -5.80 10.64
CA GLN A 181 3.53 -7.07 11.35
C GLN A 181 3.31 -8.22 10.36
N ASN A 182 4.13 -9.26 10.50
CA ASN A 182 3.83 -10.53 9.85
C ASN A 182 2.92 -11.35 10.78
N GLU A 183 1.63 -11.39 10.49
CA GLU A 183 0.64 -12.14 11.28
C GLU A 183 0.66 -13.65 10.98
N GLY A 184 1.42 -14.05 9.97
CA GLY A 184 1.68 -15.45 9.59
C GLY A 184 0.91 -15.88 8.35
N ASP A 185 -0.36 -15.53 8.24
CA ASP A 185 -1.24 -15.81 7.09
C ASP A 185 -1.50 -14.59 6.19
N HIS A 186 -1.01 -13.43 6.58
CA HIS A 186 -0.90 -12.22 5.78
C HIS A 186 0.14 -11.27 6.39
N CYS A 187 0.38 -10.16 5.69
CA CYS A 187 1.20 -9.07 6.17
C CYS A 187 0.33 -7.86 6.51
N HIS A 188 0.24 -7.51 7.78
CA HIS A 188 -0.45 -6.32 8.25
C HIS A 188 0.49 -5.12 8.18
N ALA A 189 0.01 -3.99 7.66
CA ALA A 189 0.79 -2.76 7.61
C ALA A 189 -0.07 -1.52 7.81
N SER A 190 0.49 -0.52 8.50
CA SER A 190 -0.25 0.67 8.94
C SER A 190 0.55 1.95 8.68
N ILE A 191 -0.17 3.06 8.53
CA ILE A 191 0.41 4.38 8.28
C ILE A 191 0.06 5.39 9.38
N ASN A 192 1.01 6.27 9.69
CA ASN A 192 0.80 7.44 10.53
C ASN A 192 0.29 8.60 9.68
N ALA A 193 -0.95 9.00 9.91
CA ALA A 193 -1.54 10.17 9.28
C ALA A 193 -2.59 10.81 10.18
N GLU A 194 -2.82 12.11 9.97
CA GLU A 194 -3.94 12.85 10.58
C GLU A 194 -5.27 12.17 10.26
N SER A 195 -6.14 12.01 11.26
CA SER A 195 -7.40 11.29 11.07
C SER A 195 -8.34 12.06 10.13
N LEU A 196 -8.97 11.36 9.19
CA LEU A 196 -10.01 11.94 8.33
C LEU A 196 -11.24 12.39 9.13
N CYS A 197 -11.48 11.82 10.31
CA CYS A 197 -12.53 12.29 11.21
C CYS A 197 -12.23 13.65 11.78
N GLU A 198 -11.00 13.87 12.27
CA GLU A 198 -10.57 15.18 12.78
C GLU A 198 -10.64 16.24 11.67
N GLN A 199 -10.21 15.90 10.45
CA GLN A 199 -10.34 16.78 9.27
C GLN A 199 -11.80 17.11 8.90
N CYS A 200 -12.75 16.29 9.34
CA CYS A 200 -14.18 16.48 9.14
C CYS A 200 -14.89 17.09 10.35
N GLY A 201 -14.15 17.46 11.41
CA GLY A 201 -14.69 18.09 12.61
C GLY A 201 -15.47 17.15 13.52
N ASN A 202 -15.18 15.84 13.43
CA ASN A 202 -15.70 14.82 14.36
C ASN A 202 -14.73 14.60 15.52
#